data_AF-A0A958PJS9-F1
#
_entry.id   AF-A0A958PJS9-F1
#
_cell.length_a   1.000
_cell.length_b   1.000
_cell.length_c   1.000
_cell.angle_alpha   90.00
_cell.angle_beta   90.00
_cell.angle_gamma   90.00
#
_symmetry.space_group_name_H-M   'P 1'
#
loop_
_entity.id
_entity.type
_entity.pdbx_description
1 polymer ?
#
loop_
_entity_poly.entity_id
_entity_poly.type
_entity_poly.pdbx_seq_one_letter_code
_entity_poly.pdbx_strand_id
1 'polypeptide(L)'
;MKLLTFAILGLFALVSCASVGKKNYDDGSTLYQQAKQFDAYVQGTLDVDQVQLLVQSCKAKSSDNPFCHSVRRAKQLFRYQRHKERVVAPPKKQKAAPTPIRFGKSGQPLNVNRLRRKPVGELLEGMGGLEKDQIQRLAEASLKYRCPNNLAVAAAATLENYLPSENYWELIAQLYLKGGSCTSRRSEDREHFYTRAGLMYWWVKRYDQALKWFSKSPSRDAFSGRSLYWRFRAERELGKDAEAQETLKRLLTSYPFAFHTMVASLQANVDLAAEVLGESQPLENRSQKSAAANPLISQAEILKKYGFDDTGAVLSTWILGSYRRLEPSVRVYVAGLGDAHTKVTTLPLLLIRYRQLRTQEVLQIAYPRPFPELFKEYNRGVDPYLLWALSRKESEFNPKAISVAHAQGLLQLNPSTAARLADGQAIDLLDPATNLKLGAGYFRSLLNRFEDKNYVALSGYNAGEHNADKWLHRYPTEDSVLFIDLISYRETRNYVGFVLNNYYWYRRLYEDTSQGAVRKHIALDR
;
A
#
# COMPACT_ATOMS: atom_id res chain seq x y z
N MET A 1 -40.02 -0.55 -41.67
CA MET A 1 -39.15 -0.76 -42.85
C MET A 1 -37.70 -0.70 -42.37
N LYS A 2 -36.93 -1.80 -42.51
CA LYS A 2 -35.49 -1.98 -42.13
C LYS A 2 -35.21 -1.95 -40.59
N LEU A 3 -34.81 -3.08 -39.98
CA LEU A 3 -33.42 -3.57 -39.70
C LEU A 3 -32.71 -2.77 -38.58
N LEU A 4 -32.17 -3.32 -37.47
CA LEU A 4 -32.08 -4.70 -36.90
C LEU A 4 -32.48 -4.67 -35.39
N THR A 5 -32.79 -5.74 -34.63
CA THR A 5 -32.71 -7.22 -34.79
C THR A 5 -31.43 -7.93 -34.28
N PHE A 6 -31.33 -8.25 -32.97
CA PHE A 6 -30.66 -9.45 -32.43
C PHE A 6 -31.17 -9.82 -31.03
N ALA A 7 -31.13 -11.11 -30.65
CA ALA A 7 -31.80 -11.61 -29.44
C ALA A 7 -31.13 -12.86 -28.83
N ILE A 8 -31.25 -12.97 -27.49
CA ILE A 8 -31.35 -14.21 -26.68
C ILE A 8 -30.09 -15.08 -26.48
N LEU A 9 -30.04 -15.66 -25.27
CA LEU A 9 -29.18 -16.76 -24.75
C LEU A 9 -27.65 -16.60 -24.74
N GLY A 10 -27.14 -16.31 -23.54
CA GLY A 10 -25.84 -16.79 -23.08
C GLY A 10 -25.99 -17.38 -21.68
N LEU A 11 -26.05 -18.71 -21.56
CA LEU A 11 -25.99 -19.38 -20.25
C LEU A 11 -24.58 -19.19 -19.67
N PHE A 12 -24.48 -18.47 -18.55
CA PHE A 12 -23.41 -18.71 -17.59
C PHE A 12 -24.03 -19.26 -16.32
N ALA A 13 -23.48 -20.37 -15.85
CA ALA A 13 -23.97 -21.04 -14.66
C ALA A 13 -23.78 -20.12 -13.45
N LEU A 14 -24.90 -19.76 -12.80
CA LEU A 14 -24.89 -19.35 -11.40
C LEU A 14 -24.52 -20.58 -10.57
N VAL A 15 -23.21 -20.87 -10.50
CA VAL A 15 -22.64 -21.69 -9.44
C VAL A 15 -22.87 -20.91 -8.15
N SER A 16 -24.00 -21.19 -7.52
CA SER A 16 -24.36 -20.65 -6.22
C SER A 16 -23.24 -21.03 -5.25
N CYS A 17 -22.47 -20.04 -4.80
CA CYS A 17 -21.40 -20.27 -3.85
C CYS A 17 -22.03 -20.78 -2.55
N ALA A 18 -21.83 -22.08 -2.28
CA ALA A 18 -22.75 -22.85 -1.46
C ALA A 18 -22.65 -22.47 0.02
N SER A 19 -23.66 -21.74 0.49
CA SER A 19 -24.07 -21.68 1.91
C SER A 19 -22.96 -21.61 2.96
N VAL A 20 -22.01 -20.67 2.81
CA VAL A 20 -21.44 -20.03 4.03
C VAL A 20 -22.62 -19.42 4.76
N GLY A 21 -22.91 -19.91 5.97
CA GLY A 21 -24.24 -19.81 6.60
C GLY A 21 -24.84 -18.41 6.58
N LYS A 22 -25.80 -18.17 5.69
CA LYS A 22 -26.57 -16.92 5.66
C LYS A 22 -27.35 -16.82 6.96
N LYS A 23 -26.93 -15.90 7.85
CA LYS A 23 -27.78 -15.44 8.94
C LYS A 23 -29.09 -14.96 8.34
N ASN A 24 -30.22 -15.45 8.85
CA ASN A 24 -31.50 -14.86 8.47
C ASN A 24 -31.60 -13.49 9.15
N TYR A 25 -31.54 -12.43 8.35
CA TYR A 25 -31.68 -11.05 8.80
C TYR A 25 -33.12 -10.54 8.72
N ASP A 26 -34.04 -11.29 8.08
CA ASP A 26 -35.46 -10.92 8.02
C ASP A 26 -36.10 -11.21 9.38
N ASP A 27 -36.31 -10.15 10.18
CA ASP A 27 -37.06 -10.19 11.44
C ASP A 27 -38.56 -9.88 11.24
N GLY A 28 -39.04 -9.87 9.99
CA GLY A 28 -40.42 -9.54 9.61
C GLY A 28 -40.80 -8.06 9.80
N SER A 29 -39.91 -7.23 10.36
CA SER A 29 -40.27 -5.88 10.78
C SER A 29 -40.40 -4.90 9.61
N THR A 30 -41.21 -3.86 9.80
CA THR A 30 -41.30 -2.70 8.91
C THR A 30 -39.92 -2.08 8.65
N LEU A 31 -39.02 -2.10 9.64
CA LEU A 31 -37.68 -1.53 9.54
C LEU A 31 -36.77 -2.37 8.62
N TYR A 32 -36.87 -3.70 8.68
CA TYR A 32 -36.20 -4.59 7.73
C TYR A 32 -36.72 -4.38 6.30
N GLN A 33 -38.04 -4.33 6.10
CA GLN A 33 -38.61 -4.13 4.76
C GLN A 33 -38.26 -2.73 4.18
N GLN A 34 -38.20 -1.69 5.02
CA GLN A 34 -37.72 -0.35 4.63
C GLN A 34 -36.22 -0.37 4.26
N ALA A 35 -35.38 -1.11 5.00
CA ALA A 35 -33.97 -1.27 4.69
C ALA A 35 -33.76 -2.03 3.36
N LYS A 36 -34.51 -3.11 3.15
CA LYS A 36 -34.54 -3.90 1.90
C LYS A 36 -34.99 -3.08 0.69
N GLN A 37 -35.99 -2.20 0.86
CA GLN A 37 -36.44 -1.29 -0.18
C GLN A 37 -35.38 -0.22 -0.50
N PHE A 38 -34.68 0.32 0.51
CA PHE A 38 -33.59 1.27 0.29
C PHE A 38 -32.33 0.63 -0.29
N ASP A 39 -32.01 -0.60 0.07
CA ASP A 39 -30.94 -1.40 -0.56
C ASP A 39 -31.22 -1.57 -2.05
N ALA A 40 -32.39 -2.11 -2.42
CA ALA A 40 -32.82 -2.23 -3.81
C ALA A 40 -32.84 -0.90 -4.57
N TYR A 41 -33.12 0.22 -3.88
CA TYR A 41 -33.04 1.57 -4.46
C TYR A 41 -31.60 2.01 -4.78
N VAL A 42 -30.63 1.70 -3.90
CA VAL A 42 -29.21 2.05 -4.11
C VAL A 42 -28.55 1.11 -5.11
N GLN A 43 -28.89 -0.18 -5.09
CA GLN A 43 -28.42 -1.19 -6.05
C GLN A 43 -29.08 -1.06 -7.43
N GLY A 44 -30.11 -0.22 -7.58
CA GLY A 44 -30.78 0.04 -8.86
C GLY A 44 -31.67 -1.11 -9.34
N THR A 45 -32.15 -1.95 -8.44
CA THR A 45 -32.98 -3.13 -8.74
C THR A 45 -34.49 -2.90 -8.55
N LEU A 46 -34.90 -1.73 -8.05
CA LEU A 46 -36.31 -1.30 -8.07
C LEU A 46 -36.72 -0.88 -9.49
N ASP A 47 -37.97 -1.14 -9.86
CA ASP A 47 -38.56 -0.60 -11.10
C ASP A 47 -38.88 0.90 -11.01
N VAL A 48 -39.28 1.49 -12.14
CA VAL A 48 -39.54 2.94 -12.26
C VAL A 48 -40.68 3.41 -11.35
N ASP A 49 -41.71 2.58 -11.12
CA ASP A 49 -42.87 2.96 -10.33
C ASP A 49 -42.61 2.76 -8.83
N GLN A 50 -41.90 1.70 -8.46
CA GLN A 50 -41.33 1.51 -7.12
C GLN A 50 -40.42 2.68 -6.72
N VAL A 51 -39.55 3.13 -7.63
CA VAL A 51 -38.70 4.33 -7.46
C VAL A 51 -39.55 5.58 -7.28
N GLN A 52 -40.59 5.78 -8.09
CA GLN A 52 -41.48 6.93 -7.96
C GLN A 52 -42.23 6.92 -6.63
N LEU A 53 -42.82 5.79 -6.22
CA LEU A 53 -43.55 5.64 -4.95
C LEU A 53 -42.66 5.90 -3.74
N LEU A 54 -41.42 5.39 -3.72
CA LEU A 54 -40.45 5.67 -2.66
C LEU A 54 -40.06 7.17 -2.63
N VAL A 55 -39.84 7.78 -3.79
CA VAL A 55 -39.50 9.21 -3.88
C VAL A 55 -40.70 10.12 -3.53
N GLN A 56 -41.93 9.68 -3.76
CA GLN A 56 -43.15 10.40 -3.38
C GLN A 56 -43.44 10.30 -1.88
N SER A 57 -43.41 9.09 -1.29
CA SER A 57 -43.60 8.91 0.16
C SER A 57 -42.54 9.68 0.96
N CYS A 58 -41.28 9.65 0.53
CA CYS A 58 -40.21 10.43 1.14
C CYS A 58 -40.30 11.95 0.93
N LYS A 59 -41.24 12.48 0.14
CA LYS A 59 -41.56 13.92 0.05
C LYS A 59 -42.71 14.33 0.98
N ALA A 60 -43.57 13.40 1.39
CA ALA A 60 -44.63 13.68 2.36
C ALA A 60 -44.03 14.08 3.73
N LYS A 61 -44.75 14.91 4.48
CA LYS A 61 -44.30 15.39 5.81
C LYS A 61 -44.35 14.31 6.90
N SER A 62 -44.96 13.16 6.63
CA SER A 62 -45.35 12.11 7.59
C SER A 62 -44.72 10.74 7.29
N SER A 63 -43.51 10.71 6.73
CA SER A 63 -42.83 9.45 6.41
C SER A 63 -41.95 8.98 7.56
N ASP A 64 -42.40 7.92 8.24
CA ASP A 64 -41.63 7.22 9.29
C ASP A 64 -40.44 6.43 8.74
N ASN A 65 -40.29 6.31 7.42
CA ASN A 65 -39.17 5.58 6.80
C ASN A 65 -37.84 6.35 7.03
N PRO A 66 -36.89 5.79 7.80
CA PRO A 66 -35.67 6.50 8.19
C PRO A 66 -34.75 6.80 6.99
N PHE A 67 -34.87 6.05 5.89
CA PHE A 67 -34.05 6.21 4.69
C PHE A 67 -34.40 7.43 3.85
N CYS A 68 -35.54 8.08 4.10
CA CYS A 68 -35.99 9.22 3.32
C CYS A 68 -35.03 10.44 3.36
N HIS A 69 -34.20 10.57 4.39
CA HIS A 69 -33.14 11.59 4.44
C HIS A 69 -32.03 11.36 3.38
N SER A 70 -31.84 10.11 2.92
CA SER A 70 -30.96 9.76 1.79
C SER A 70 -31.68 9.80 0.45
N VAL A 71 -32.92 9.28 0.35
CA VAL A 71 -33.73 9.35 -0.88
C VAL A 71 -33.91 10.81 -1.34
N ARG A 72 -34.21 11.73 -0.41
CA ARG A 72 -34.29 13.19 -0.67
C ARG A 72 -32.95 13.82 -1.13
N ARG A 73 -31.83 13.09 -1.01
CA ARG A 73 -30.47 13.51 -1.42
C ARG A 73 -29.85 12.61 -2.49
N ALA A 74 -30.63 11.74 -3.15
CA ALA A 74 -30.18 10.79 -4.16
C ALA A 74 -29.26 11.40 -5.24
N LYS A 75 -29.55 12.62 -5.71
CA LYS A 75 -28.71 13.36 -6.68
C LYS A 75 -27.29 13.64 -6.18
N GLN A 76 -27.08 13.72 -4.86
CA GLN A 76 -25.76 13.87 -4.23
C GLN A 76 -25.09 12.50 -4.07
N LEU A 77 -25.82 11.51 -3.53
CA LEU A 77 -25.36 10.13 -3.33
C LEU A 77 -24.87 9.50 -4.65
N PHE A 78 -25.73 9.42 -5.67
CA PHE A 78 -25.39 8.86 -6.97
C PHE A 78 -24.43 9.75 -7.80
N ARG A 79 -24.16 11.00 -7.40
CA ARG A 79 -23.06 11.81 -7.98
C ARG A 79 -21.73 11.47 -7.31
N TYR A 80 -21.74 11.21 -6.00
CA TYR A 80 -20.55 10.80 -5.25
C TYR A 80 -20.09 9.39 -5.69
N GLN A 81 -21.02 8.44 -5.77
CA GLN A 81 -20.78 7.07 -6.25
C GLN A 81 -20.13 7.05 -7.66
N ARG A 82 -20.75 7.70 -8.65
CA ARG A 82 -20.19 7.81 -10.02
C ARG A 82 -18.89 8.60 -10.13
N HIS A 83 -18.46 9.30 -9.08
CA HIS A 83 -17.12 9.90 -9.00
C HIS A 83 -16.11 8.91 -8.41
N LYS A 84 -16.51 8.06 -7.45
CA LYS A 84 -15.71 6.94 -6.92
C LYS A 84 -15.46 5.85 -7.97
N GLU A 85 -16.47 5.54 -8.80
CA GLU A 85 -16.42 4.52 -9.86
C GLU A 85 -15.63 4.94 -11.11
N ARG A 86 -15.31 6.24 -11.26
CA ARG A 86 -14.53 6.74 -12.40
C ARG A 86 -13.07 6.33 -12.29
N VAL A 87 -12.74 5.19 -12.90
CA VAL A 87 -11.37 4.82 -13.25
C VAL A 87 -10.81 5.84 -14.24
N VAL A 88 -10.19 6.89 -13.72
CA VAL A 88 -9.37 7.81 -14.52
C VAL A 88 -8.09 7.06 -14.86
N ALA A 89 -8.06 6.44 -16.03
CA ALA A 89 -6.83 5.86 -16.57
C ALA A 89 -5.75 6.96 -16.63
N PRO A 90 -4.67 6.88 -15.84
CA PRO A 90 -3.62 7.87 -15.89
C PRO A 90 -2.90 7.78 -17.25
N PRO A 91 -2.21 8.86 -17.68
CA PRO A 91 -1.53 8.88 -18.96
C PRO A 91 -0.56 7.71 -19.08
N LYS A 92 -0.60 7.01 -20.23
CA LYS A 92 0.35 5.93 -20.55
C LYS A 92 1.77 6.45 -20.31
N LYS A 93 2.53 5.82 -19.42
CA LYS A 93 3.95 6.11 -19.19
C LYS A 93 4.71 5.84 -20.49
N GLN A 94 4.93 6.88 -21.30
CA GLN A 94 5.83 6.81 -22.44
C GLN A 94 7.24 6.51 -21.93
N LYS A 95 7.97 5.59 -22.57
CA LYS A 95 9.40 5.44 -22.29
C LYS A 95 10.10 6.76 -22.59
N ALA A 96 11.06 7.13 -21.74
CA ALA A 96 11.88 8.30 -21.99
C ALA A 96 12.74 8.08 -23.23
N ALA A 97 12.81 9.06 -24.14
CA ALA A 97 13.74 8.98 -25.26
C ALA A 97 15.19 8.99 -24.73
N PRO A 98 16.07 8.07 -25.16
CA PRO A 98 17.43 8.01 -24.65
C PRO A 98 18.20 9.29 -25.01
N THR A 99 18.86 9.91 -24.03
CA THR A 99 19.83 10.97 -24.29
C THR A 99 21.13 10.32 -24.79
N PRO A 100 21.60 10.60 -26.02
CA PRO A 100 22.83 9.97 -26.52
C PRO A 100 24.06 10.45 -25.75
N ILE A 101 24.81 9.50 -25.21
CA ILE A 101 26.11 9.73 -24.56
C ILE A 101 27.20 9.41 -25.59
N ARG A 102 28.27 10.22 -25.62
CA ARG A 102 29.38 10.09 -26.58
C ARG A 102 30.72 10.29 -25.89
N PHE A 103 31.76 9.64 -26.38
CA PHE A 103 33.12 9.71 -25.86
C PHE A 103 34.06 10.25 -26.95
N GLY A 104 35.11 10.97 -26.54
CA GLY A 104 36.18 11.43 -27.44
C GLY A 104 37.21 10.33 -27.73
N LYS A 105 38.17 10.60 -28.63
CA LYS A 105 39.24 9.64 -28.99
C LYS A 105 40.07 9.15 -27.78
N SER A 106 40.15 9.93 -26.70
CA SER A 106 40.82 9.58 -25.43
C SER A 106 39.92 8.80 -24.45
N GLY A 107 38.74 8.35 -24.88
CA GLY A 107 37.74 7.69 -24.02
C GLY A 107 37.11 8.60 -22.97
N GLN A 108 37.30 9.93 -23.05
CA GLN A 108 36.68 10.88 -22.11
C GLN A 108 35.25 11.23 -22.53
N PRO A 109 34.28 11.31 -21.59
CA PRO A 109 32.89 11.61 -21.91
C PRO A 109 32.70 13.05 -22.40
N LEU A 110 32.01 13.20 -23.53
CA LEU A 110 31.73 14.49 -24.15
C LEU A 110 30.46 15.12 -23.54
N ASN A 111 30.37 16.46 -23.62
CA ASN A 111 29.15 17.21 -23.28
C ASN A 111 28.60 17.00 -21.86
N VAL A 112 29.44 16.61 -20.88
CA VAL A 112 29.03 16.34 -19.48
C VAL A 112 28.24 17.51 -18.85
N ASN A 113 28.59 18.76 -19.17
CA ASN A 113 27.86 19.96 -18.74
C ASN A 113 26.41 20.06 -19.30
N ARG A 114 26.12 19.43 -20.44
CA ARG A 114 24.76 19.26 -20.99
C ARG A 114 24.07 18.05 -20.35
N LEU A 115 24.75 16.89 -20.30
CA LEU A 115 24.23 15.64 -19.74
C LEU A 115 23.73 15.81 -18.29
N ARG A 116 24.48 16.51 -17.43
CA ARG A 116 24.11 16.75 -16.01
C ARG A 116 22.77 17.46 -15.79
N ARG A 117 22.18 18.08 -16.83
CA ARG A 117 20.89 18.78 -16.80
C ARG A 117 19.72 17.93 -17.33
N LYS A 118 19.98 16.78 -17.97
CA LYS A 118 18.94 15.93 -18.56
C LYS A 118 18.14 15.16 -17.50
N PRO A 119 16.89 14.74 -17.77
CA PRO A 119 16.13 13.89 -16.85
C PRO A 119 16.84 12.55 -16.61
N VAL A 120 16.74 12.03 -15.37
CA VAL A 120 17.41 10.77 -14.98
C VAL A 120 16.95 9.60 -15.85
N GLY A 121 15.66 9.53 -16.23
CA GLY A 121 15.13 8.49 -17.11
C GLY A 121 15.77 8.48 -18.51
N GLU A 122 15.90 9.64 -19.16
CA GLU A 122 16.57 9.76 -20.47
C GLU A 122 18.05 9.35 -20.39
N LEU A 123 18.69 9.63 -19.26
CA LEU A 123 20.09 9.28 -19.03
C LEU A 123 20.28 7.78 -18.77
N LEU A 124 19.36 7.14 -18.05
CA LEU A 124 19.40 5.69 -17.81
C LEU A 124 19.19 4.89 -19.10
N GLU A 125 18.16 5.23 -19.89
CA GLU A 125 17.95 4.60 -21.22
C GLU A 125 19.16 4.90 -22.15
N GLY A 126 19.75 6.09 -22.05
CA GLY A 126 20.98 6.46 -22.78
C GLY A 126 22.28 5.79 -22.32
N MET A 127 22.29 5.19 -21.11
CA MET A 127 23.42 4.42 -20.56
C MET A 127 23.33 2.91 -20.87
N GLY A 128 22.17 2.41 -21.32
CA GLY A 128 21.88 0.97 -21.41
C GLY A 128 22.72 0.17 -22.41
N GLY A 129 23.49 0.84 -23.27
CA GLY A 129 24.45 0.23 -24.20
C GLY A 129 25.87 0.79 -24.07
N LEU A 130 26.26 1.24 -22.87
CA LEU A 130 27.62 1.67 -22.56
C LEU A 130 28.39 0.58 -21.83
N GLU A 131 29.70 0.54 -22.07
CA GLU A 131 30.60 -0.36 -21.36
C GLU A 131 30.81 0.05 -19.89
N LYS A 132 31.19 -0.91 -19.06
CA LYS A 132 31.50 -0.71 -17.62
C LYS A 132 32.47 0.46 -17.40
N ASP A 133 33.56 0.52 -18.18
CA ASP A 133 34.58 1.56 -18.04
C ASP A 133 34.06 2.95 -18.49
N GLN A 134 33.27 2.99 -19.56
CA GLN A 134 32.59 4.20 -20.04
C GLN A 134 31.66 4.77 -18.97
N ILE A 135 30.91 3.92 -18.27
CA ILE A 135 30.03 4.29 -17.16
C ILE A 135 30.84 4.80 -15.96
N GLN A 136 31.96 4.16 -15.61
CA GLN A 136 32.87 4.63 -14.56
C GLN A 136 33.47 6.00 -14.89
N ARG A 137 34.05 6.20 -16.08
CA ARG A 137 34.60 7.50 -16.52
C ARG A 137 33.54 8.60 -16.50
N LEU A 138 32.31 8.26 -16.87
CA LEU A 138 31.16 9.18 -16.86
C LEU A 138 30.72 9.55 -15.44
N ALA A 139 30.73 8.60 -14.50
CA ALA A 139 30.56 8.83 -13.07
C ALA A 139 31.62 9.79 -12.51
N GLU A 140 32.90 9.46 -12.68
CA GLU A 140 34.04 10.27 -12.21
C GLU A 140 34.02 11.69 -12.80
N ALA A 141 33.69 11.83 -14.08
CA ALA A 141 33.51 13.13 -14.72
C ALA A 141 32.32 13.91 -14.13
N SER A 142 31.20 13.25 -13.81
CA SER A 142 30.01 13.90 -13.24
C SER A 142 30.29 14.55 -11.88
N LEU A 143 31.14 13.95 -11.04
CA LEU A 143 31.49 14.46 -9.70
C LEU A 143 32.17 15.84 -9.76
N LYS A 144 32.85 16.16 -10.87
CA LYS A 144 33.61 17.41 -11.05
C LYS A 144 32.71 18.64 -11.30
N TYR A 145 31.45 18.45 -11.70
CA TYR A 145 30.54 19.56 -12.04
C TYR A 145 29.73 20.11 -10.86
N ARG A 146 29.34 21.40 -10.94
CA ARG A 146 28.37 22.04 -10.04
C ARG A 146 26.92 21.64 -10.42
N CYS A 147 25.95 22.05 -9.60
CA CYS A 147 24.53 21.71 -9.76
C CYS A 147 23.85 22.39 -10.97
N PRO A 148 22.70 21.88 -11.47
CA PRO A 148 22.13 20.55 -11.17
C PRO A 148 23.03 19.41 -11.67
N ASN A 149 22.84 18.20 -11.13
CA ASN A 149 23.65 17.05 -11.48
C ASN A 149 22.87 15.73 -11.46
N ASN A 150 21.93 15.61 -12.41
CA ASN A 150 21.15 14.40 -12.63
C ASN A 150 22.00 13.25 -13.19
N LEU A 151 23.12 13.58 -13.85
CA LEU A 151 24.07 12.60 -14.37
C LEU A 151 24.72 11.78 -13.27
N ALA A 152 25.10 12.41 -12.14
CA ALA A 152 25.63 11.67 -10.99
C ALA A 152 24.62 10.62 -10.48
N VAL A 153 23.33 10.99 -10.38
CA VAL A 153 22.25 10.06 -9.96
C VAL A 153 22.09 8.89 -10.93
N ALA A 154 22.03 9.18 -12.24
CA ALA A 154 21.91 8.15 -13.27
C ALA A 154 23.14 7.22 -13.27
N ALA A 155 24.36 7.77 -13.19
CA ALA A 155 25.58 6.98 -13.16
C ALA A 155 25.69 6.12 -11.89
N ALA A 156 25.24 6.60 -10.72
CA ALA A 156 25.21 5.80 -9.50
C ALA A 156 24.27 4.58 -9.65
N ALA A 157 23.04 4.82 -10.12
CA ALA A 157 22.04 3.77 -10.34
C ALA A 157 22.46 2.77 -11.45
N THR A 158 23.27 3.21 -12.42
CA THR A 158 23.85 2.32 -13.44
C THR A 158 25.02 1.51 -12.90
N LEU A 159 25.93 2.11 -12.12
CA LEU A 159 27.05 1.40 -11.48
C LEU A 159 26.58 0.35 -10.47
N GLU A 160 25.44 0.54 -9.82
CA GLU A 160 24.80 -0.49 -8.98
C GLU A 160 24.52 -1.81 -9.75
N ASN A 161 24.46 -1.81 -11.09
CA ASN A 161 24.28 -3.05 -11.85
C ASN A 161 25.50 -3.98 -11.83
N TYR A 162 26.68 -3.50 -11.43
CA TYR A 162 27.93 -4.26 -11.39
C TYR A 162 28.34 -4.68 -9.97
N LEU A 163 27.51 -4.37 -8.95
CA LEU A 163 27.67 -4.91 -7.60
C LEU A 163 27.15 -6.36 -7.57
N PRO A 164 27.75 -7.27 -6.76
CA PRO A 164 28.91 -7.09 -5.89
C PRO A 164 30.26 -7.31 -6.60
N SER A 165 30.24 -7.77 -7.86
CA SER A 165 31.44 -8.13 -8.65
C SER A 165 32.48 -7.00 -8.77
N GLU A 166 32.04 -5.75 -8.68
CA GLU A 166 32.87 -4.56 -8.73
C GLU A 166 32.78 -3.77 -7.42
N ASN A 167 33.91 -3.30 -6.90
CA ASN A 167 33.95 -2.51 -5.67
C ASN A 167 33.58 -1.03 -5.89
N TYR A 168 32.38 -0.76 -6.41
CA TYR A 168 31.90 0.60 -6.71
C TYR A 168 31.17 1.29 -5.55
N TRP A 169 31.03 0.65 -4.39
CA TRP A 169 30.25 1.14 -3.23
C TRP A 169 30.54 2.60 -2.86
N GLU A 170 31.81 2.98 -2.66
CA GLU A 170 32.16 4.37 -2.29
C GLU A 170 31.93 5.37 -3.43
N LEU A 171 32.12 4.97 -4.69
CA LEU A 171 31.87 5.81 -5.85
C LEU A 171 30.37 6.08 -6.00
N ILE A 172 29.54 5.04 -5.87
CA ILE A 172 28.07 5.12 -5.87
C ILE A 172 27.60 6.01 -4.70
N ALA A 173 28.20 5.89 -3.52
CA ALA A 173 27.93 6.77 -2.39
C ALA A 173 28.19 8.25 -2.74
N GLN A 174 29.38 8.58 -3.24
CA GLN A 174 29.77 9.94 -3.63
C GLN A 174 28.85 10.52 -4.71
N LEU A 175 28.42 9.71 -5.68
CA LEU A 175 27.51 10.11 -6.76
C LEU A 175 26.10 10.43 -6.23
N TYR A 176 25.55 9.61 -5.34
CA TYR A 176 24.26 9.89 -4.70
C TYR A 176 24.33 11.12 -3.78
N LEU A 177 25.42 11.31 -3.03
CA LEU A 177 25.65 12.55 -2.27
C LEU A 177 25.68 13.78 -3.18
N LYS A 178 26.33 13.67 -4.34
CA LYS A 178 26.38 14.73 -5.35
C LYS A 178 24.98 15.06 -5.87
N GLY A 179 24.19 14.05 -6.22
CA GLY A 179 22.77 14.20 -6.59
C GLY A 179 21.96 14.92 -5.51
N GLY A 180 21.92 14.37 -4.29
CA GLY A 180 21.18 14.94 -3.16
C GLY A 180 21.64 16.34 -2.74
N SER A 181 22.91 16.69 -2.95
CA SER A 181 23.41 18.06 -2.73
C SER A 181 22.76 19.08 -3.68
N CYS A 182 22.44 18.64 -4.91
CA CYS A 182 21.81 19.45 -5.94
C CYS A 182 20.27 19.44 -5.89
N THR A 183 19.66 18.61 -5.05
CA THR A 183 18.21 18.50 -4.87
C THR A 183 17.72 19.46 -3.78
N SER A 184 16.53 20.05 -3.97
CA SER A 184 15.88 20.91 -2.97
C SER A 184 15.81 20.26 -1.58
N ARG A 185 16.05 21.04 -0.51
CA ARG A 185 15.92 20.60 0.90
C ARG A 185 14.54 20.03 1.25
N ARG A 186 13.50 20.31 0.44
CA ARG A 186 12.13 19.83 0.62
C ARG A 186 11.76 18.61 -0.23
N SER A 187 12.58 18.17 -1.20
CA SER A 187 12.24 16.97 -2.00
C SER A 187 12.51 15.67 -1.26
N GLU A 188 11.66 14.68 -1.50
CA GLU A 188 11.83 13.28 -1.10
C GLU A 188 13.05 12.64 -1.77
N ASP A 189 13.39 13.03 -2.99
CA ASP A 189 14.57 12.47 -3.69
C ASP A 189 15.87 12.78 -2.93
N ARG A 190 15.90 13.88 -2.18
CA ARG A 190 17.05 14.24 -1.34
C ARG A 190 17.18 13.29 -0.14
N GLU A 191 16.06 12.95 0.49
CA GLU A 191 16.00 11.90 1.53
C GLU A 191 16.46 10.57 0.93
N HIS A 192 15.94 10.21 -0.25
CA HIS A 192 16.32 8.99 -0.96
C HIS A 192 17.82 8.93 -1.25
N PHE A 193 18.41 9.93 -1.89
CA PHE A 193 19.83 9.89 -2.28
C PHE A 193 20.78 9.93 -1.08
N TYR A 194 20.51 10.72 -0.05
CA TYR A 194 21.35 10.73 1.16
C TYR A 194 21.24 9.43 1.96
N THR A 195 20.04 8.85 2.04
CA THR A 195 19.87 7.53 2.67
C THR A 195 20.56 6.45 1.84
N ARG A 196 20.40 6.46 0.51
CA ARG A 196 21.06 5.52 -0.41
C ARG A 196 22.59 5.57 -0.29
N ALA A 197 23.18 6.76 -0.26
CA ALA A 197 24.61 6.93 -0.01
C ALA A 197 25.04 6.42 1.38
N GLY A 198 24.22 6.64 2.41
CA GLY A 198 24.44 6.08 3.74
C GLY A 198 24.45 4.55 3.75
N LEU A 199 23.56 3.89 2.99
CA LEU A 199 23.54 2.43 2.83
C LEU A 199 24.79 1.89 2.13
N MET A 200 25.35 2.63 1.16
CA MET A 200 26.62 2.25 0.52
C MET A 200 27.80 2.32 1.50
N TYR A 201 27.84 3.35 2.37
CA TYR A 201 28.84 3.42 3.45
C TYR A 201 28.62 2.36 4.54
N TRP A 202 27.37 2.06 4.86
CA TRP A 202 26.99 0.98 5.77
C TRP A 202 27.51 -0.38 5.27
N TRP A 203 27.35 -0.67 3.97
CA TRP A 203 27.83 -1.92 3.36
C TRP A 203 29.35 -2.12 3.55
N VAL A 204 30.14 -1.07 3.34
CA VAL A 204 31.60 -1.09 3.59
C VAL A 204 31.98 -0.81 5.05
N LYS A 205 31.04 -0.98 5.99
CA LYS A 205 31.20 -0.82 7.46
C LYS A 205 31.72 0.54 7.92
N ARG A 206 31.57 1.59 7.10
CA ARG A 206 31.92 2.98 7.43
C ARG A 206 30.77 3.67 8.14
N TYR A 207 30.44 3.17 9.32
CA TYR A 207 29.28 3.59 10.11
C TYR A 207 29.32 5.08 10.49
N ASP A 208 30.51 5.67 10.61
CA ASP A 208 30.72 7.11 10.83
C ASP A 208 30.18 7.96 9.66
N GLN A 209 30.50 7.58 8.42
CA GLN A 209 30.01 8.24 7.21
C GLN A 209 28.52 7.94 7.01
N ALA A 210 28.09 6.71 7.29
CA ALA A 210 26.69 6.32 7.22
C ALA A 210 25.81 7.20 8.15
N LEU A 211 26.15 7.25 9.45
CA LEU A 211 25.47 8.06 10.47
C LEU A 211 25.44 9.56 10.10
N LYS A 212 26.55 10.10 9.58
CA LYS A 212 26.69 11.47 9.10
C LYS A 212 25.72 11.82 7.96
N TRP A 213 25.32 10.86 7.13
CA TRP A 213 24.38 11.08 6.02
C TRP A 213 22.95 10.73 6.37
N PHE A 214 22.70 9.68 7.17
CA PHE A 214 21.39 9.40 7.76
C PHE A 214 20.90 10.59 8.60
N SER A 215 21.77 11.17 9.44
CA SER A 215 21.46 12.37 10.25
C SER A 215 21.20 13.64 9.42
N LYS A 216 21.63 13.69 8.15
CA LYS A 216 21.37 14.79 7.21
C LYS A 216 20.16 14.54 6.31
N SER A 217 19.52 13.38 6.44
CA SER A 217 18.38 12.94 5.66
C SER A 217 17.10 13.17 6.47
N PRO A 218 16.41 14.33 6.31
CA PRO A 218 15.21 14.61 7.08
C PRO A 218 14.11 13.63 6.65
N SER A 219 13.72 12.73 7.55
CA SER A 219 12.57 11.85 7.34
C SER A 219 11.32 12.70 7.09
N ARG A 220 10.70 12.55 5.92
CA ARG A 220 9.55 13.35 5.46
C ARG A 220 8.31 12.51 5.16
N ASP A 221 8.50 11.24 4.81
CA ASP A 221 7.42 10.28 4.60
C ASP A 221 6.89 9.74 5.94
N ALA A 222 5.62 9.99 6.23
CA ALA A 222 4.92 9.55 7.44
C ALA A 222 4.85 8.01 7.62
N PHE A 223 5.17 7.25 6.56
CA PHE A 223 5.16 5.79 6.55
C PHE A 223 6.56 5.17 6.45
N SER A 224 7.62 5.97 6.21
CA SER A 224 8.97 5.44 6.08
C SER A 224 9.72 5.41 7.41
N GLY A 225 9.97 6.54 8.06
CA GLY A 225 10.92 6.62 9.19
C GLY A 225 12.36 6.20 8.83
N ARG A 226 12.65 5.94 7.55
CA ARG A 226 13.77 5.12 7.08
C ARG A 226 15.14 5.64 7.51
N SER A 227 15.38 6.95 7.35
CA SER A 227 16.66 7.54 7.73
C SER A 227 16.89 7.55 9.25
N LEU A 228 15.83 7.51 10.06
CA LEU A 228 15.95 7.39 11.51
C LEU A 228 16.30 5.96 11.93
N TYR A 229 15.73 4.93 11.30
CA TYR A 229 16.13 3.54 11.56
C TYR A 229 17.60 3.29 11.25
N TRP A 230 18.08 3.73 10.08
CA TRP A 230 19.48 3.55 9.70
C TRP A 230 20.43 4.42 10.54
N ARG A 231 19.97 5.57 11.02
CA ARG A 231 20.65 6.33 12.07
C ARG A 231 20.73 5.53 13.38
N PHE A 232 19.63 4.97 13.87
CA PHE A 232 19.57 4.14 15.09
C PHE A 232 20.52 2.93 15.01
N ARG A 233 20.52 2.20 13.88
CA ARG A 233 21.49 1.13 13.61
C ARG A 233 22.93 1.67 13.70
N ALA A 234 23.27 2.74 12.98
CA ALA A 234 24.62 3.30 12.96
C ALA A 234 25.05 3.96 14.28
N GLU A 235 24.13 4.37 15.14
CA GLU A 235 24.42 4.79 16.51
C GLU A 235 24.83 3.56 17.36
N ARG A 236 24.10 2.44 17.26
CA ARG A 236 24.45 1.20 17.99
C ARG A 236 25.78 0.58 17.55
N GLU A 237 26.06 0.49 16.24
CA GLU A 237 27.37 -0.01 15.75
C GLU A 237 28.56 0.87 16.18
N LEU A 238 28.30 2.11 16.63
CA LEU A 238 29.30 3.05 17.14
C LEU A 238 29.30 3.18 18.67
N GLY A 239 28.58 2.33 19.40
CA GLY A 239 28.48 2.37 20.87
C GLY A 239 27.72 3.58 21.43
N LYS A 240 26.87 4.21 20.61
CA LYS A 240 26.13 5.44 20.95
C LYS A 240 24.71 5.14 21.42
N ASP A 241 24.59 4.29 22.44
CA ASP A 241 23.29 3.79 22.89
C ASP A 241 22.36 4.90 23.39
N ALA A 242 22.88 5.97 24.00
CA ALA A 242 22.08 7.12 24.42
C ALA A 242 21.44 7.84 23.22
N GLU A 243 22.21 8.15 22.17
CA GLU A 243 21.67 8.74 20.94
C GLU A 243 20.73 7.76 20.19
N ALA A 244 21.04 6.46 20.20
CA ALA A 244 20.20 5.43 19.60
C ALA A 244 18.81 5.36 20.26
N GLN A 245 18.74 5.39 21.60
CA GLN A 245 17.47 5.37 22.32
C GLN A 245 16.61 6.62 22.04
N GLU A 246 17.21 7.81 21.94
CA GLU A 246 16.47 9.01 21.51
C GLU A 246 16.03 8.92 20.03
N THR A 247 16.82 8.31 19.15
CA THR A 247 16.39 8.03 17.77
C THR A 247 15.23 7.03 17.71
N LEU A 248 15.22 5.98 18.54
CA LEU A 248 14.12 5.02 18.68
C LEU A 248 12.84 5.71 19.21
N LYS A 249 12.96 6.52 20.25
CA LYS A 249 11.86 7.34 20.78
C LYS A 249 11.29 8.30 19.73
N ARG A 250 12.14 8.85 18.85
CA ARG A 250 11.71 9.68 17.70
C ARG A 250 11.00 8.87 16.61
N LEU A 251 11.38 7.62 16.37
CA LEU A 251 10.63 6.67 15.52
C LEU A 251 9.25 6.38 16.11
N LEU A 252 9.17 5.99 17.38
CA LEU A 252 7.92 5.67 18.09
C LEU A 252 6.92 6.84 18.12
N THR A 253 7.42 8.06 18.35
CA THR A 253 6.57 9.26 18.42
C THR A 253 6.14 9.78 17.06
N SER A 254 7.05 9.81 16.07
CA SER A 254 6.81 10.47 14.77
C SER A 254 6.31 9.50 13.68
N TYR A 255 6.66 8.22 13.76
CA TYR A 255 6.38 7.19 12.75
C TYR A 255 5.85 5.89 13.38
N PRO A 256 4.85 5.94 14.29
CA PRO A 256 4.42 4.81 15.14
C PRO A 256 4.00 3.54 14.40
N PHE A 257 3.53 3.66 13.14
CA PHE A 257 3.04 2.55 12.32
C PHE A 257 3.89 2.29 11.08
N ALA A 258 5.13 2.81 11.05
CA ALA A 258 6.09 2.56 9.98
C ALA A 258 6.86 1.25 10.19
N PHE A 259 7.15 0.56 9.08
CA PHE A 259 7.96 -0.67 9.06
C PHE A 259 9.28 -0.50 9.80
N HIS A 260 10.00 0.59 9.55
CA HIS A 260 11.29 0.88 10.17
C HIS A 260 11.21 1.13 11.68
N THR A 261 10.10 1.66 12.19
CA THR A 261 9.83 1.77 13.63
C THR A 261 9.60 0.38 14.24
N MET A 262 8.80 -0.45 13.58
CA MET A 262 8.55 -1.84 13.98
C MET A 262 9.86 -2.64 14.06
N VAL A 263 10.75 -2.54 13.06
CA VAL A 263 12.04 -3.26 13.13
C VAL A 263 12.98 -2.68 14.19
N ALA A 264 13.01 -1.36 14.40
CA ALA A 264 13.79 -0.76 15.48
C ALA A 264 13.35 -1.29 16.86
N SER A 265 12.03 -1.33 17.10
CA SER A 265 11.42 -1.90 18.31
C SER A 265 11.76 -3.38 18.50
N LEU A 266 11.69 -4.20 17.43
CA LEU A 266 12.06 -5.62 17.46
C LEU A 266 13.55 -5.84 17.80
N GLN A 267 14.43 -4.98 17.29
CA GLN A 267 15.88 -5.03 17.52
C GLN A 267 16.30 -4.40 18.86
N ALA A 268 15.44 -3.57 19.47
CA ALA A 268 15.61 -3.00 20.81
C ALA A 268 14.93 -3.83 21.92
N ASN A 269 14.13 -4.85 21.56
CA ASN A 269 13.29 -5.62 22.48
C ASN A 269 12.29 -4.74 23.26
N VAL A 270 11.66 -3.80 22.56
CA VAL A 270 10.65 -2.87 23.07
C VAL A 270 9.31 -3.19 22.41
N ASP A 271 8.28 -3.57 23.16
CA ASP A 271 6.98 -3.93 22.57
C ASP A 271 6.29 -2.70 21.95
N LEU A 272 6.31 -2.67 20.62
CA LEU A 272 5.69 -1.61 19.81
C LEU A 272 4.21 -1.39 20.16
N ALA A 273 3.49 -2.43 20.55
CA ALA A 273 2.09 -2.28 20.93
C ALA A 273 1.93 -1.51 22.25
N ALA A 274 2.79 -1.77 23.25
CA ALA A 274 2.76 -1.05 24.53
C ALA A 274 3.14 0.44 24.35
N GLU A 275 4.13 0.74 23.49
CA GLU A 275 4.59 2.11 23.23
C GLU A 275 3.60 2.96 22.40
N VAL A 276 2.95 2.34 21.40
CA VAL A 276 2.14 3.04 20.40
C VAL A 276 0.67 3.15 20.81
N LEU A 277 0.14 2.17 21.53
CA LEU A 277 -1.25 2.15 21.92
C LEU A 277 -1.55 3.05 23.14
N GLY A 278 -2.82 3.31 23.34
CA GLY A 278 -3.38 3.94 24.53
C GLY A 278 -4.56 3.13 25.07
N GLU A 279 -5.04 3.54 26.24
CA GLU A 279 -6.20 2.95 26.91
C GLU A 279 -7.45 2.99 26.03
N SER A 280 -8.34 2.01 26.22
CA SER A 280 -9.62 1.94 25.52
C SER A 280 -10.51 3.13 25.86
N GLN A 281 -11.15 3.72 24.85
CA GLN A 281 -12.09 4.83 25.02
C GLN A 281 -13.34 4.60 24.15
N PRO A 282 -14.56 4.83 24.68
CA PRO A 282 -15.80 4.69 23.90
C PRO A 282 -15.80 5.58 22.66
N LEU A 283 -16.10 4.99 21.50
CA LEU A 283 -16.23 5.75 20.25
C LEU A 283 -17.56 6.50 20.21
N GLU A 284 -17.50 7.84 20.14
CA GLU A 284 -18.65 8.68 19.83
C GLU A 284 -19.30 8.22 18.50
N ASN A 285 -20.59 7.90 18.53
CA ASN A 285 -21.35 7.47 17.36
C ASN A 285 -22.20 8.59 16.73
N ARG A 286 -22.25 9.78 17.34
CA ARG A 286 -23.03 10.93 16.87
C ARG A 286 -22.18 12.19 16.88
N SER A 287 -22.26 12.96 15.79
CA SER A 287 -21.52 14.19 15.60
C SER A 287 -22.28 15.39 16.16
N GLN A 288 -21.57 16.27 16.86
CA GLN A 288 -22.07 17.59 17.25
C GLN A 288 -21.67 18.64 16.20
N LYS A 289 -20.43 18.58 15.70
CA LYS A 289 -19.87 19.47 14.65
C LYS A 289 -20.52 19.29 13.28
N SER A 290 -21.30 18.23 13.08
CA SER A 290 -21.97 17.90 11.82
C SER A 290 -23.24 17.08 12.07
N ALA A 291 -24.12 17.54 12.97
CA ALA A 291 -25.37 16.87 13.34
C ALA A 291 -26.26 16.44 12.14
N ALA A 292 -26.20 17.16 11.01
CA ALA A 292 -26.86 16.79 9.76
C ALA A 292 -26.35 15.49 9.09
N ALA A 293 -25.31 14.86 9.63
CA ALA A 293 -24.86 13.50 9.29
C ALA A 293 -25.57 12.43 10.14
N ASN A 294 -26.02 12.75 11.36
CA ASN A 294 -26.50 11.75 12.32
C ASN A 294 -27.66 10.86 11.81
N PRO A 295 -28.64 11.36 11.02
CA PRO A 295 -29.66 10.49 10.43
C PRO A 295 -29.09 9.51 9.37
N LEU A 296 -27.98 9.86 8.71
CA LEU A 296 -27.28 8.96 7.78
C LEU A 296 -26.48 7.89 8.55
N ILE A 297 -25.91 8.24 9.70
CA ILE A 297 -25.25 7.27 10.58
C ILE A 297 -26.28 6.25 11.08
N SER A 298 -27.46 6.71 11.54
CA SER A 298 -28.56 5.81 11.92
C SER A 298 -29.02 4.89 10.77
N GLN A 299 -29.06 5.38 9.53
CA GLN A 299 -29.35 4.52 8.36
C GLN A 299 -28.25 3.47 8.11
N ALA A 300 -26.97 3.83 8.24
CA ALA A 300 -25.86 2.90 8.10
C ALA A 300 -25.88 1.82 9.20
N GLU A 301 -26.27 2.18 10.43
CA GLU A 301 -26.51 1.23 11.54
C GLU A 301 -27.66 0.25 11.22
N ILE A 302 -28.77 0.73 10.66
CA ILE A 302 -29.91 -0.12 10.27
C ILE A 302 -29.51 -1.09 9.14
N LEU A 303 -28.82 -0.59 8.10
CA LEU A 303 -28.30 -1.43 7.02
C LEU A 303 -27.34 -2.50 7.57
N LYS A 304 -26.46 -2.11 8.50
CA LYS A 304 -25.50 -3.01 9.13
C LYS A 304 -26.15 -4.04 10.06
N LYS A 305 -27.23 -3.68 10.77
CA LYS A 305 -28.06 -4.64 11.55
C LYS A 305 -28.61 -5.74 10.64
N TYR A 306 -29.08 -5.36 9.45
CA TYR A 306 -29.83 -6.24 8.54
C TYR A 306 -29.01 -6.86 7.40
N GLY A 307 -27.68 -6.76 7.45
CA GLY A 307 -26.78 -7.44 6.51
C GLY A 307 -26.70 -6.81 5.12
N PHE A 308 -27.25 -5.60 4.93
CA PHE A 308 -27.14 -4.81 3.69
C PHE A 308 -25.78 -4.10 3.62
N ASP A 309 -24.70 -4.87 3.73
CA ASP A 309 -23.34 -4.41 3.97
C ASP A 309 -22.79 -3.51 2.84
N ASP A 310 -23.09 -3.83 1.57
CA ASP A 310 -22.62 -3.07 0.41
C ASP A 310 -23.24 -1.66 0.39
N THR A 311 -24.56 -1.56 0.58
CA THR A 311 -25.27 -0.28 0.68
C THR A 311 -24.88 0.49 1.94
N GLY A 312 -24.59 -0.21 3.05
CA GLY A 312 -24.00 0.38 4.26
C GLY A 312 -22.60 0.98 4.03
N ALA A 313 -21.77 0.33 3.23
CA ALA A 313 -20.44 0.80 2.85
C ALA A 313 -20.48 2.00 1.89
N VAL A 314 -21.40 1.99 0.91
CA VAL A 314 -21.70 3.15 0.05
C VAL A 314 -22.11 4.35 0.89
N LEU A 315 -23.02 4.15 1.86
CA LEU A 315 -23.50 5.23 2.73
C LEU A 315 -22.40 5.75 3.67
N SER A 316 -21.63 4.86 4.31
CA SER A 316 -20.51 5.24 5.19
C SER A 316 -19.42 6.01 4.42
N THR A 317 -19.08 5.58 3.21
CA THR A 317 -18.11 6.27 2.35
C THR A 317 -18.62 7.66 1.95
N TRP A 318 -19.92 7.79 1.62
CA TRP A 318 -20.53 9.08 1.31
C TRP A 318 -20.52 10.03 2.52
N ILE A 319 -20.87 9.55 3.72
CA ILE A 319 -20.80 10.32 4.98
C ILE A 319 -19.38 10.84 5.20
N LEU A 320 -18.37 9.97 5.13
CA LEU A 320 -16.96 10.33 5.33
C LEU A 320 -16.43 11.31 4.26
N GLY A 321 -16.91 11.21 3.02
CA GLY A 321 -16.54 12.10 1.92
C GLY A 321 -17.19 13.49 1.98
N SER A 322 -18.46 13.57 2.38
CA SER A 322 -19.24 14.81 2.42
C SER A 322 -19.08 15.59 3.73
N TYR A 323 -18.99 14.93 4.88
CA TYR A 323 -18.98 15.58 6.20
C TYR A 323 -17.56 15.71 6.77
N ARG A 324 -16.72 16.52 6.11
CA ARG A 324 -15.29 16.69 6.45
C ARG A 324 -14.99 17.28 7.84
N ARG A 325 -16.02 17.71 8.60
CA ARG A 325 -15.90 18.29 9.96
C ARG A 325 -16.30 17.31 11.08
N LEU A 326 -16.65 16.06 10.76
CA LEU A 326 -16.88 15.00 11.75
C LEU A 326 -15.71 14.86 12.73
N GLU A 327 -16.03 14.62 13.99
CA GLU A 327 -15.11 14.31 15.07
C GLU A 327 -14.27 13.06 14.73
N PRO A 328 -12.98 12.97 15.13
CA PRO A 328 -12.11 11.85 14.76
C PRO A 328 -12.66 10.48 15.19
N SER A 329 -13.17 10.41 16.42
CA SER A 329 -14.02 9.37 17.01
C SER A 329 -15.17 8.93 16.10
N VAL A 330 -16.07 9.86 15.75
CA VAL A 330 -17.23 9.60 14.87
C VAL A 330 -16.78 9.14 13.48
N ARG A 331 -15.63 9.62 12.97
CA ARG A 331 -15.06 9.11 11.72
C ARG A 331 -14.55 7.68 11.84
N VAL A 332 -14.04 7.24 13.01
CA VAL A 332 -13.75 5.83 13.26
C VAL A 332 -15.03 5.02 13.28
N TYR A 333 -16.06 5.49 14.00
CA TYR A 333 -17.35 4.79 14.12
C TYR A 333 -18.00 4.56 12.75
N VAL A 334 -18.12 5.62 11.92
CA VAL A 334 -18.68 5.52 10.56
C VAL A 334 -17.83 4.64 9.64
N ALA A 335 -16.49 4.67 9.75
CA ALA A 335 -15.66 3.72 9.04
C ALA A 335 -15.90 2.27 9.50
N GLY A 336 -16.18 2.07 10.79
CA GLY A 336 -16.55 0.78 11.40
C GLY A 336 -17.80 0.15 10.81
N LEU A 337 -18.82 0.96 10.47
CA LEU A 337 -20.05 0.54 9.80
C LEU A 337 -19.84 0.11 8.34
N GLY A 338 -18.80 0.63 7.68
CA GLY A 338 -18.48 0.33 6.29
C GLY A 338 -17.80 -1.03 6.07
N ASP A 339 -17.41 -1.28 4.81
CA ASP A 339 -16.67 -2.47 4.39
C ASP A 339 -15.18 -2.40 4.78
N ALA A 340 -14.41 -3.41 4.35
CA ALA A 340 -12.98 -3.45 4.61
C ALA A 340 -12.20 -2.34 3.87
N HIS A 341 -12.59 -1.96 2.65
CA HIS A 341 -11.96 -0.87 1.90
C HIS A 341 -12.18 0.49 2.60
N THR A 342 -13.40 0.78 3.05
CA THR A 342 -13.72 2.00 3.83
C THR A 342 -12.83 2.13 5.07
N LYS A 343 -12.59 1.01 5.76
CA LYS A 343 -11.75 0.94 6.98
C LYS A 343 -10.28 1.22 6.67
N VAL A 344 -9.67 0.46 5.76
CA VAL A 344 -8.22 0.58 5.50
C VAL A 344 -7.84 1.89 4.80
N THR A 345 -8.74 2.51 4.03
CA THR A 345 -8.52 3.83 3.43
C THR A 345 -8.69 4.99 4.42
N THR A 346 -9.60 4.88 5.39
CA THR A 346 -9.94 6.00 6.29
C THR A 346 -9.05 6.05 7.54
N LEU A 347 -8.77 4.90 8.15
CA LEU A 347 -8.27 4.82 9.52
C LEU A 347 -6.76 5.11 9.70
N PRO A 348 -5.83 4.75 8.79
CA PRO A 348 -4.40 5.00 9.01
C PRO A 348 -4.04 6.46 9.24
N LEU A 349 -4.66 7.39 8.49
CA LEU A 349 -4.43 8.83 8.65
C LEU A 349 -5.00 9.39 9.96
N LEU A 350 -6.06 8.76 10.50
CA LEU A 350 -6.59 9.11 11.82
C LEU A 350 -5.66 8.60 12.93
N LEU A 351 -5.22 7.35 12.86
CA LEU A 351 -4.31 6.73 13.82
C LEU A 351 -2.95 7.44 13.89
N ILE A 352 -2.40 7.88 12.75
CA ILE A 352 -1.18 8.70 12.73
C ILE A 352 -1.43 10.04 13.46
N ARG A 353 -2.50 10.76 13.10
CA ARG A 353 -2.76 12.14 13.55
C ARG A 353 -3.25 12.26 15.01
N TYR A 354 -3.93 11.25 15.54
CA TYR A 354 -4.63 11.33 16.83
C TYR A 354 -4.20 10.18 17.74
N ARG A 355 -3.27 10.42 18.68
CA ARG A 355 -2.76 9.36 19.59
C ARG A 355 -3.88 8.72 20.42
N GLN A 356 -4.89 9.48 20.81
CA GLN A 356 -6.03 8.99 21.58
C GLN A 356 -6.93 7.99 20.82
N LEU A 357 -6.79 7.87 19.49
CA LEU A 357 -7.48 6.85 18.70
C LEU A 357 -6.69 5.55 18.58
N ARG A 358 -5.48 5.44 19.15
CA ARG A 358 -4.62 4.25 19.03
C ARG A 358 -4.98 3.20 20.08
N THR A 359 -6.25 2.81 20.17
CA THR A 359 -6.68 1.73 21.07
C THR A 359 -6.62 0.38 20.32
N GLN A 360 -6.63 -0.74 21.04
CA GLN A 360 -6.60 -2.07 20.43
C GLN A 360 -7.85 -2.31 19.55
N GLU A 361 -9.01 -1.84 19.98
CA GLU A 361 -10.29 -1.96 19.27
C GLU A 361 -10.29 -1.15 17.98
N VAL A 362 -9.82 0.10 18.01
CA VAL A 362 -9.71 0.94 16.81
C VAL A 362 -8.70 0.33 15.82
N LEU A 363 -7.62 -0.28 16.32
CA LEU A 363 -6.71 -1.05 15.47
C LEU A 363 -7.39 -2.29 14.86
N GLN A 364 -8.20 -3.05 15.61
CA GLN A 364 -8.94 -4.19 15.06
C GLN A 364 -9.95 -3.75 13.99
N ILE A 365 -10.54 -2.55 14.08
CA ILE A 365 -11.34 -1.97 12.98
C ILE A 365 -10.42 -1.57 11.80
N ALA A 366 -9.22 -1.05 12.08
CA ALA A 366 -8.24 -0.60 11.07
C ALA A 366 -7.43 -1.74 10.40
N TYR A 367 -7.49 -2.97 10.92
CA TYR A 367 -6.91 -4.20 10.38
C TYR A 367 -8.02 -5.26 10.20
N PRO A 368 -9.01 -5.04 9.33
CA PRO A 368 -10.14 -5.94 9.18
C PRO A 368 -9.70 -7.27 8.53
N ARG A 369 -10.41 -8.36 8.89
CA ARG A 369 -10.24 -9.71 8.32
C ARG A 369 -11.44 -10.11 7.46
N PRO A 370 -11.62 -9.52 6.26
CA PRO A 370 -12.73 -9.86 5.37
C PRO A 370 -12.57 -11.26 4.77
N PHE A 371 -13.68 -11.86 4.33
CA PHE A 371 -13.75 -13.18 3.68
C PHE A 371 -12.99 -14.31 4.43
N PRO A 372 -13.14 -14.47 5.76
CA PRO A 372 -12.23 -15.29 6.57
C PRO A 372 -12.17 -16.76 6.16
N GLU A 373 -13.30 -17.37 5.82
CA GLU A 373 -13.28 -18.76 5.33
C GLU A 373 -12.54 -18.88 4.00
N LEU A 374 -12.69 -17.92 3.07
CA LEU A 374 -11.96 -17.95 1.79
C LEU A 374 -10.45 -17.73 1.98
N PHE A 375 -10.04 -16.80 2.87
CA PHE A 375 -8.61 -16.59 3.19
C PHE A 375 -7.98 -17.79 3.91
N LYS A 376 -8.78 -18.64 4.56
CA LYS A 376 -8.35 -19.89 5.21
C LYS A 376 -8.32 -21.06 4.23
N GLU A 377 -9.39 -21.27 3.46
CA GLU A 377 -9.58 -22.34 2.47
C GLU A 377 -8.58 -22.23 1.31
N TYR A 378 -8.40 -21.02 0.78
CA TYR A 378 -7.56 -20.78 -0.40
C TYR A 378 -6.13 -20.34 -0.05
N ASN A 379 -5.65 -20.56 1.18
CA ASN A 379 -4.36 -20.06 1.65
C ASN A 379 -3.13 -20.64 0.94
N ARG A 380 -3.26 -21.82 0.30
CA ARG A 380 -2.19 -22.54 -0.42
C ARG A 380 -0.90 -22.73 0.40
N GLY A 381 -0.99 -22.86 1.72
CA GLY A 381 0.17 -23.02 2.61
C GLY A 381 0.92 -21.71 2.90
N VAL A 382 0.32 -20.55 2.64
CA VAL A 382 0.77 -19.24 3.14
C VAL A 382 0.02 -18.93 4.44
N ASP A 383 0.66 -18.24 5.39
CA ASP A 383 -0.02 -17.73 6.59
C ASP A 383 -1.18 -16.79 6.17
N PRO A 384 -2.44 -17.04 6.57
CA PRO A 384 -3.58 -16.19 6.22
C PRO A 384 -3.40 -14.72 6.63
N TYR A 385 -2.68 -14.43 7.71
CA TYR A 385 -2.35 -13.06 8.14
C TYR A 385 -1.37 -12.37 7.18
N LEU A 386 -0.50 -13.12 6.50
CA LEU A 386 0.35 -12.59 5.43
C LEU A 386 -0.45 -12.38 4.14
N LEU A 387 -1.42 -13.25 3.83
CA LEU A 387 -2.35 -13.02 2.72
C LEU A 387 -3.28 -11.82 2.94
N TRP A 388 -3.81 -11.61 4.15
CA TRP A 388 -4.56 -10.39 4.49
C TRP A 388 -3.66 -9.15 4.40
N ALA A 389 -2.39 -9.23 4.82
CA ALA A 389 -1.42 -8.15 4.67
C ALA A 389 -1.12 -7.79 3.20
N LEU A 390 -1.01 -8.82 2.35
CA LEU A 390 -0.82 -8.73 0.90
C LEU A 390 -2.05 -8.12 0.21
N SER A 391 -3.23 -8.69 0.42
CA SER A 391 -4.49 -8.21 -0.17
C SER A 391 -4.83 -6.77 0.23
N ARG A 392 -4.53 -6.38 1.48
CA ARG A 392 -4.62 -4.99 1.94
C ARG A 392 -3.73 -4.04 1.12
N LYS A 393 -2.53 -4.46 0.73
CA LYS A 393 -1.61 -3.62 -0.07
C LYS A 393 -2.02 -3.56 -1.54
N GLU A 394 -2.53 -4.65 -2.08
CA GLU A 394 -2.86 -4.78 -3.51
C GLU A 394 -4.19 -4.13 -3.88
N SER A 395 -5.27 -4.50 -3.19
CA SER A 395 -6.64 -4.11 -3.56
C SER A 395 -7.34 -3.24 -2.51
N GLU A 396 -6.71 -3.00 -1.35
CA GLU A 396 -7.39 -2.47 -0.16
C GLU A 396 -8.64 -3.29 0.22
N PHE A 397 -8.58 -4.62 -0.05
CA PHE A 397 -9.68 -5.59 0.09
C PHE A 397 -10.88 -5.42 -0.86
N ASN A 398 -10.79 -4.60 -1.91
CA ASN A 398 -11.84 -4.50 -2.92
C ASN A 398 -11.73 -5.66 -3.96
N PRO A 399 -12.66 -6.63 -3.98
CA PRO A 399 -12.60 -7.76 -4.93
C PRO A 399 -12.87 -7.35 -6.38
N LYS A 400 -13.42 -6.16 -6.61
CA LYS A 400 -13.66 -5.59 -7.95
C LYS A 400 -12.58 -4.56 -8.35
N ALA A 401 -11.45 -4.52 -7.66
CA ALA A 401 -10.32 -3.65 -8.00
C ALA A 401 -9.68 -4.04 -9.35
N ILE A 402 -9.50 -3.06 -10.23
CA ILE A 402 -8.79 -3.19 -11.51
C ILE A 402 -7.73 -2.09 -11.60
N SER A 403 -6.46 -2.46 -11.73
CA SER A 403 -5.37 -1.48 -11.87
C SER A 403 -5.23 -0.94 -13.29
N VAL A 404 -4.43 0.13 -13.39
CA VAL A 404 -3.97 0.74 -14.65
C VAL A 404 -3.27 -0.28 -15.57
N ALA A 405 -2.58 -1.27 -14.99
CA ALA A 405 -1.90 -2.34 -15.71
C ALA A 405 -2.81 -3.55 -15.98
N HIS A 406 -4.12 -3.38 -15.83
CA HIS A 406 -5.15 -4.41 -15.93
C HIS A 406 -4.97 -5.59 -14.94
N ALA A 407 -4.28 -5.37 -13.82
CA ALA A 407 -4.26 -6.34 -12.72
C ALA A 407 -5.62 -6.35 -11.99
N GLN A 408 -6.07 -7.50 -11.48
CA GLN A 408 -7.46 -7.72 -11.08
C GLN A 408 -7.62 -8.40 -9.71
N GLY A 409 -8.68 -8.01 -9.00
CA GLY A 409 -9.19 -8.65 -7.78
C GLY A 409 -8.35 -8.46 -6.51
N LEU A 410 -8.67 -9.25 -5.48
CA LEU A 410 -8.16 -9.11 -4.11
C LEU A 410 -6.62 -9.09 -3.98
N LEU A 411 -5.92 -9.83 -4.84
CA LEU A 411 -4.46 -9.97 -4.86
C LEU A 411 -3.82 -9.35 -6.13
N GLN A 412 -4.58 -8.56 -6.90
CA GLN A 412 -4.14 -7.87 -8.14
C GLN A 412 -3.31 -8.76 -9.08
N LEU A 413 -3.90 -9.87 -9.53
CA LEU A 413 -3.27 -10.73 -10.52
C LEU A 413 -3.31 -10.10 -11.91
N ASN A 414 -2.19 -10.13 -12.63
CA ASN A 414 -2.17 -9.83 -14.06
C ASN A 414 -2.87 -10.98 -14.83
N PRO A 415 -3.82 -10.71 -15.74
CA PRO A 415 -4.50 -11.74 -16.54
C PRO A 415 -3.57 -12.69 -17.29
N SER A 416 -2.39 -12.25 -17.77
CA SER A 416 -1.43 -13.14 -18.43
C SER A 416 -0.77 -14.12 -17.44
N THR A 417 -0.44 -13.65 -16.23
CA THR A 417 0.04 -14.49 -15.14
C THR A 417 -1.04 -15.47 -14.68
N ALA A 418 -2.30 -15.03 -14.58
CA ALA A 418 -3.42 -15.88 -14.19
C ALA A 418 -3.71 -16.98 -15.22
N ALA A 419 -3.74 -16.65 -16.52
CA ALA A 419 -3.93 -17.64 -17.58
C ALA A 419 -2.81 -18.71 -17.59
N ARG A 420 -1.57 -18.29 -17.29
CA ARG A 420 -0.41 -19.20 -17.10
C ARG A 420 -0.51 -20.10 -15.86
N LEU A 421 -1.24 -19.67 -14.82
CA LEU A 421 -1.45 -20.41 -13.57
C LEU A 421 -2.67 -21.35 -13.60
N ALA A 422 -3.39 -21.38 -14.72
CA ALA A 422 -4.63 -22.14 -14.89
C ALA A 422 -4.73 -22.76 -16.29
N ASP A 423 -3.58 -23.09 -16.88
CA ASP A 423 -3.46 -23.86 -18.11
C ASP A 423 -4.31 -23.35 -19.29
N GLY A 424 -4.45 -22.01 -19.39
CA GLY A 424 -5.19 -21.33 -20.45
C GLY A 424 -6.71 -21.23 -20.25
N GLN A 425 -7.25 -21.68 -19.11
CA GLN A 425 -8.70 -21.60 -18.84
C GLN A 425 -9.20 -20.15 -18.65
N ALA A 426 -10.46 -19.91 -19.03
CA ALA A 426 -11.13 -18.63 -18.81
C ALA A 426 -11.54 -18.47 -17.34
N ILE A 427 -11.26 -17.30 -16.75
CA ILE A 427 -11.34 -17.03 -15.31
C ILE A 427 -11.96 -15.66 -15.05
N ASP A 428 -12.91 -15.57 -14.11
CA ASP A 428 -13.24 -14.28 -13.47
C ASP A 428 -12.27 -14.01 -12.31
N LEU A 429 -11.30 -13.11 -12.53
CA LEU A 429 -10.40 -12.66 -11.47
C LEU A 429 -11.06 -11.67 -10.50
N LEU A 430 -12.31 -11.27 -10.73
CA LEU A 430 -13.11 -10.45 -9.82
C LEU A 430 -13.97 -11.29 -8.87
N ASP A 431 -13.96 -12.63 -9.00
CA ASP A 431 -14.45 -13.54 -7.96
C ASP A 431 -13.42 -13.67 -6.82
N PRO A 432 -13.79 -13.41 -5.55
CA PRO A 432 -12.88 -13.52 -4.41
C PRO A 432 -12.20 -14.88 -4.27
N ALA A 433 -12.94 -15.98 -4.42
CA ALA A 433 -12.41 -17.33 -4.17
C ALA A 433 -11.39 -17.72 -5.23
N THR A 434 -11.71 -17.48 -6.50
CA THR A 434 -10.84 -17.76 -7.65
C THR A 434 -9.59 -16.88 -7.65
N ASN A 435 -9.73 -15.59 -7.30
CA ASN A 435 -8.58 -14.68 -7.19
C ASN A 435 -7.62 -15.10 -6.06
N LEU A 436 -8.16 -15.44 -4.87
CA LEU A 436 -7.36 -15.95 -3.74
C LEU A 436 -6.68 -17.28 -4.09
N LYS A 437 -7.41 -18.23 -4.69
CA LYS A 437 -6.90 -19.55 -5.11
C LYS A 437 -5.65 -19.45 -5.98
N LEU A 438 -5.68 -18.57 -6.98
CA LEU A 438 -4.57 -18.37 -7.92
C LEU A 438 -3.46 -17.51 -7.31
N GLY A 439 -3.80 -16.42 -6.61
CA GLY A 439 -2.82 -15.47 -6.09
C GLY A 439 -2.01 -16.00 -4.91
N ALA A 440 -2.64 -16.73 -3.99
CA ALA A 440 -1.94 -17.45 -2.94
C ALA A 440 -1.06 -18.57 -3.51
N GLY A 441 -1.52 -19.26 -4.58
CA GLY A 441 -0.71 -20.25 -5.31
C GLY A 441 0.54 -19.65 -5.95
N TYR A 442 0.39 -18.50 -6.62
CA TYR A 442 1.53 -17.75 -7.18
C TYR A 442 2.49 -17.29 -6.08
N PHE A 443 1.99 -16.70 -4.99
CA PHE A 443 2.84 -16.24 -3.90
C PHE A 443 3.54 -17.39 -3.18
N ARG A 444 2.90 -18.55 -2.99
CA ARG A 444 3.55 -19.78 -2.49
C ARG A 444 4.64 -20.27 -3.43
N SER A 445 4.48 -20.15 -4.76
CA SER A 445 5.55 -20.50 -5.71
C SER A 445 6.78 -19.57 -5.59
N LEU A 446 6.58 -18.29 -5.28
CA LEU A 446 7.66 -17.34 -5.00
C LEU A 446 8.33 -17.61 -3.64
N LEU A 447 7.54 -17.94 -2.60
CA LEU A 447 8.09 -18.38 -1.32
C LEU A 447 8.90 -19.67 -1.44
N ASN A 448 8.47 -20.63 -2.27
CA ASN A 448 9.27 -21.82 -2.59
C ASN A 448 10.58 -21.46 -3.33
N ARG A 449 10.52 -20.56 -4.32
CA ARG A 449 11.70 -20.11 -5.09
C ARG A 449 12.75 -19.44 -4.20
N PHE A 450 12.30 -18.70 -3.18
CA PHE A 450 13.17 -17.88 -2.33
C PHE A 450 13.23 -18.38 -0.87
N GLU A 451 13.10 -19.70 -0.66
CA GLU A 451 13.38 -20.36 0.63
C GLU A 451 12.63 -19.74 1.83
N ASP A 452 11.36 -19.41 1.63
CA ASP A 452 10.46 -18.73 2.58
C ASP A 452 10.96 -17.34 3.07
N LYS A 453 11.95 -16.74 2.40
CA LYS A 453 12.38 -15.34 2.63
C LYS A 453 11.30 -14.38 2.12
N ASN A 454 10.29 -14.14 2.97
CA ASN A 454 9.12 -13.29 2.74
C ASN A 454 9.44 -11.98 2.01
N TYR A 455 10.53 -11.30 2.40
CA TYR A 455 10.94 -10.02 1.81
C TYR A 455 11.38 -10.13 0.34
N VAL A 456 11.97 -11.25 -0.07
CA VAL A 456 12.31 -11.53 -1.47
C VAL A 456 11.08 -11.97 -2.25
N ALA A 457 10.25 -12.85 -1.69
CA ALA A 457 9.01 -13.30 -2.34
C ALA A 457 8.06 -12.14 -2.62
N LEU A 458 7.91 -11.19 -1.69
CA LEU A 458 7.14 -9.96 -1.88
C LEU A 458 7.77 -9.02 -2.91
N SER A 459 9.11 -9.00 -3.01
CA SER A 459 9.82 -8.27 -4.08
C SER A 459 9.49 -8.88 -5.45
N GLY A 460 9.49 -10.20 -5.56
CA GLY A 460 9.14 -10.93 -6.78
C GLY A 460 7.66 -10.82 -7.16
N TYR A 461 6.77 -10.75 -6.17
CA TYR A 461 5.33 -10.58 -6.42
C TYR A 461 5.04 -9.22 -7.08
N ASN A 462 5.64 -8.14 -6.56
CA ASN A 462 5.41 -6.78 -7.05
C ASN A 462 6.25 -6.39 -8.29
N ALA A 463 7.47 -6.90 -8.44
CA ALA A 463 8.39 -6.49 -9.51
C ALA A 463 8.72 -7.59 -10.54
N GLY A 464 8.20 -8.81 -10.37
CA GLY A 464 8.58 -9.99 -11.13
C GLY A 464 9.79 -10.72 -10.52
N GLU A 465 9.75 -12.04 -10.60
CA GLU A 465 10.73 -12.98 -10.04
C GLU A 465 12.18 -12.64 -10.48
N HIS A 466 12.38 -12.29 -11.75
CA HIS A 466 13.69 -11.94 -12.30
C HIS A 466 14.30 -10.67 -11.68
N ASN A 467 13.49 -9.68 -11.28
CA ASN A 467 14.01 -8.50 -10.59
C ASN A 467 14.42 -8.82 -9.15
N ALA A 468 13.70 -9.72 -8.47
CA ALA A 468 14.08 -10.21 -7.16
C ALA A 468 15.38 -11.04 -7.21
N ASP A 469 15.53 -11.94 -8.19
CA ASP A 469 16.80 -12.64 -8.44
C ASP A 469 17.96 -11.64 -8.64
N LYS A 470 17.73 -10.59 -9.45
CA LYS A 470 18.72 -9.56 -9.78
C LYS A 470 19.12 -8.70 -8.57
N TRP A 471 18.22 -8.50 -7.61
CA TRP A 471 18.55 -7.83 -6.34
C TRP A 471 19.27 -8.76 -5.37
N LEU A 472 18.92 -10.05 -5.30
CA LEU A 472 19.65 -11.04 -4.49
C LEU A 472 21.11 -11.15 -4.92
N HIS A 473 21.36 -11.38 -6.21
CA HIS A 473 22.71 -11.49 -6.75
C HIS A 473 23.55 -10.22 -6.52
N ARG A 474 22.90 -9.05 -6.55
CA ARG A 474 23.54 -7.72 -6.41
C ARG A 474 23.85 -7.33 -4.97
N TYR A 475 22.98 -7.74 -4.05
CA TYR A 475 23.07 -7.40 -2.63
C TYR A 475 23.07 -8.71 -1.81
N PRO A 476 24.15 -9.52 -1.87
CA PRO A 476 24.25 -10.76 -1.09
C PRO A 476 24.39 -10.44 0.40
N THR A 477 23.26 -10.34 1.10
CA THR A 477 23.19 -10.02 2.53
C THR A 477 21.97 -10.68 3.17
N GLU A 478 22.17 -11.24 4.36
CA GLU A 478 21.09 -11.77 5.20
C GLU A 478 20.49 -10.71 6.13
N ASP A 479 21.02 -9.47 6.14
CA ASP A 479 20.30 -8.33 6.74
C ASP A 479 19.12 -7.98 5.83
N SER A 480 17.97 -8.58 6.13
CA SER A 480 16.71 -8.42 5.39
C SER A 480 16.31 -6.96 5.19
N VAL A 481 16.61 -6.07 6.14
CA VAL A 481 16.29 -4.63 6.04
C VAL A 481 17.24 -3.93 5.09
N LEU A 482 18.53 -4.28 5.13
CA LEU A 482 19.54 -3.81 4.19
C LEU A 482 19.16 -4.23 2.76
N PHE A 483 18.78 -5.50 2.55
CA PHE A 483 18.25 -5.97 1.27
C PHE A 483 17.04 -5.14 0.82
N ILE A 484 16.01 -5.01 1.68
CA ILE A 484 14.77 -4.27 1.36
C ILE A 484 15.11 -2.85 0.91
N ASP A 485 15.90 -2.11 1.69
CA ASP A 485 16.21 -0.71 1.34
C ASP A 485 17.26 -0.56 0.24
N LEU A 486 17.95 -1.64 -0.13
CA LEU A 486 18.76 -1.74 -1.34
C LEU A 486 17.94 -2.09 -2.61
N ILE A 487 16.72 -2.65 -2.52
CA ILE A 487 15.81 -2.81 -3.70
C ILE A 487 15.77 -1.53 -4.53
N SER A 488 16.16 -1.61 -5.82
CA SER A 488 16.37 -0.42 -6.65
C SER A 488 15.07 0.33 -6.95
N TYR A 489 13.92 -0.36 -7.03
CA TYR A 489 12.62 0.26 -7.27
C TYR A 489 12.03 0.81 -5.97
N ARG A 490 11.85 2.14 -5.88
CA ARG A 490 11.25 2.81 -4.71
C ARG A 490 9.85 2.29 -4.38
N GLU A 491 9.08 1.95 -5.41
CA GLU A 491 7.73 1.39 -5.28
C GLU A 491 7.76 0.02 -4.56
N THR A 492 8.53 -0.93 -5.09
CA THR A 492 8.71 -2.27 -4.51
C THR A 492 9.32 -2.22 -3.11
N ARG A 493 10.32 -1.38 -2.88
CA ARG A 493 10.90 -1.15 -1.54
C ARG A 493 9.84 -0.74 -0.50
N ASN A 494 9.00 0.23 -0.85
CA ASN A 494 7.93 0.70 0.04
C ASN A 494 6.78 -0.34 0.15
N TYR A 495 6.51 -1.10 -0.92
CA TYR A 495 5.54 -2.20 -0.93
C TYR A 495 5.90 -3.29 0.07
N VAL A 496 7.14 -3.81 0.04
CA VAL A 496 7.58 -4.92 0.90
C VAL A 496 7.49 -4.52 2.38
N GLY A 497 8.02 -3.33 2.74
CA GLY A 497 7.91 -2.82 4.11
C GLY A 497 6.45 -2.66 4.57
N PHE A 498 5.55 -2.18 3.70
CA PHE A 498 4.13 -2.02 4.03
C PHE A 498 3.42 -3.37 4.26
N VAL A 499 3.71 -4.40 3.44
CA VAL A 499 3.14 -5.74 3.65
C VAL A 499 3.68 -6.39 4.92
N LEU A 500 5.00 -6.33 5.18
CA LEU A 500 5.58 -6.90 6.40
C LEU A 500 5.08 -6.20 7.67
N ASN A 501 4.91 -4.87 7.63
CA ASN A 501 4.30 -4.10 8.72
C ASN A 501 2.81 -4.46 8.91
N ASN A 502 2.05 -4.66 7.84
CA ASN A 502 0.68 -5.16 7.95
C ASN A 502 0.65 -6.56 8.58
N TYR A 503 1.55 -7.46 8.18
CA TYR A 503 1.64 -8.82 8.71
C TYR A 503 1.94 -8.82 10.21
N TYR A 504 2.88 -7.97 10.67
CA TYR A 504 3.11 -7.73 12.10
C TYR A 504 1.82 -7.38 12.84
N TRP A 505 1.08 -6.37 12.38
CA TRP A 505 -0.12 -5.91 13.08
C TRP A 505 -1.27 -6.92 13.01
N TYR A 506 -1.45 -7.64 11.90
CA TYR A 506 -2.42 -8.74 11.83
C TYR A 506 -2.09 -9.85 12.85
N ARG A 507 -0.83 -10.29 12.93
CA ARG A 507 -0.36 -11.24 13.94
C ARG A 507 -0.57 -10.72 15.37
N ARG A 508 -0.07 -9.51 15.67
CA ARG A 508 -0.07 -8.87 17.00
C ARG A 508 -1.47 -8.58 17.56
N LEU A 509 -2.49 -8.44 16.70
CA LEU A 509 -3.88 -8.11 17.08
C LEU A 509 -4.82 -9.33 17.21
N TYR A 510 -4.44 -10.49 16.64
CA TYR A 510 -5.34 -11.64 16.49
C TYR A 510 -4.76 -13.01 16.87
N GLU A 511 -3.44 -13.14 17.00
CA GLU A 511 -2.76 -14.43 17.25
C GLU A 511 -1.67 -14.30 18.32
N ASP A 512 -0.72 -13.39 18.12
CA ASP A 512 0.48 -13.24 18.94
C ASP A 512 0.32 -12.15 20.01
N THR A 513 0.11 -12.55 21.26
CA THR A 513 0.01 -11.63 22.40
C THR A 513 1.32 -10.97 22.79
N SER A 514 2.47 -11.49 22.32
CA SER A 514 3.82 -10.98 22.63
C SER A 514 4.65 -10.69 21.38
N GLN A 515 5.48 -9.65 21.43
CA GLN A 515 6.37 -9.27 20.33
C GLN A 515 7.34 -10.39 19.91
N GLY A 516 7.84 -11.17 20.88
CA GLY A 516 8.77 -12.28 20.64
C GLY A 516 8.17 -13.45 19.85
N ALA A 517 6.84 -13.62 19.87
CA ALA A 517 6.14 -14.56 19.00
C ALA A 517 6.10 -14.04 17.55
N VAL A 518 5.62 -12.79 17.35
CA VAL A 518 5.54 -12.16 16.02
C VAL A 518 6.89 -12.15 15.30
N ARG A 519 7.98 -11.87 16.03
CA ARG A 519 9.35 -11.81 15.49
C ARG A 519 9.74 -13.08 14.71
N LYS A 520 9.32 -14.26 15.19
CA LYS A 520 9.62 -15.56 14.55
C LYS A 520 8.96 -15.74 13.19
N HIS A 521 7.84 -15.05 12.94
CA HIS A 521 7.01 -15.18 11.74
C HIS A 521 7.42 -14.23 10.61
N ILE A 522 7.86 -13.01 10.91
CA ILE A 522 8.24 -12.03 9.88
C ILE A 522 9.56 -12.43 9.19
N ALA A 523 10.40 -13.24 9.85
CA ALA A 523 11.65 -13.78 9.33
C ALA A 523 12.63 -12.68 8.86
N LEU A 524 12.86 -11.68 9.73
CA LEU A 524 13.84 -10.61 9.49
C LEU A 524 15.27 -10.99 9.92
N ASP A 525 15.40 -12.06 10.71
CA ASP A 525 16.64 -12.57 11.30
C ASP A 525 16.99 -14.00 10.80
N ARG A 526 16.64 -14.33 9.54
CA ARG A 526 16.90 -15.63 8.87
C ARG A 526 17.47 -15.43 7.46
#